data_AF-A0A7Y4R4B6-F1
#
_entry.id   AF-A0A7Y4R4B6-F1
#
_cell.length_a   1.000
_cell.length_b   1.000
_cell.length_c   1.000
_cell.angle_alpha   90.00
_cell.angle_beta   90.00
_cell.angle_gamma   90.00
#
_symmetry.space_group_name_H-M   'P 1'
#
loop_
_entity.id
_entity.type
_entity.pdbx_description
1 polymer ?
#
loop_
_entity_poly.entity_id
_entity_poly.type
_entity_poly.pdbx_seq_one_letter_code
_entity_poly.pdbx_strand_id
1 'polypeptide(L)'
;MLSQLARLAPSESDLLLRAPLLVCILIAGADNDIDRKEIRKAIDLANKSQKKANSHLMEFYKVVGEDFEDKLKVLIQSFPYEATQRNPLITLDLQELNRVLPKIDKTIAVEYYQSLREIAQKIAESSGGLLGMKSIGNEEAKYVNLPMITDPATS
;
A
#
# COMPACT_ATOMS: atom_id res chain seq x y z
N MET A 1 -12.47 -10.25 -1.65
CA MET A 1 -11.92 -9.48 -0.50
C MET A 1 -12.98 -8.98 0.48
N LEU A 2 -14.00 -8.22 0.06
CA LEU A 2 -14.99 -7.62 0.99
C LEU A 2 -15.67 -8.64 1.93
N SER A 3 -16.00 -9.83 1.42
CA SER A 3 -16.55 -10.92 2.23
C SER A 3 -15.58 -11.47 3.28
N GLN A 4 -14.28 -11.33 3.07
CA GLN A 4 -13.25 -11.73 4.03
C GLN A 4 -13.17 -10.71 5.19
N LEU A 5 -13.28 -9.40 4.89
CA LEU A 5 -13.28 -8.33 5.90
C LEU A 5 -14.38 -8.51 6.95
N ALA A 6 -15.56 -8.99 6.54
CA ALA A 6 -16.68 -9.22 7.47
C ALA A 6 -16.40 -10.30 8.53
N ARG A 7 -15.35 -11.11 8.35
CA ARG A 7 -14.97 -12.22 9.25
C ARG A 7 -13.80 -11.85 10.16
N LEU A 8 -13.17 -10.71 9.94
CA LEU A 8 -12.03 -10.23 10.70
C LEU A 8 -12.48 -9.28 11.81
N ALA A 9 -11.60 -9.07 12.80
CA ALA A 9 -11.85 -8.03 13.79
C ALA A 9 -11.87 -6.63 13.11
N PRO A 10 -12.62 -5.65 13.64
CA PRO A 10 -12.71 -4.33 13.02
C PRO A 10 -11.35 -3.67 12.75
N SER A 11 -10.39 -3.81 13.68
CA SER A 11 -9.03 -3.29 13.53
C SER A 11 -8.23 -3.95 12.40
N GLU A 12 -8.47 -5.23 12.14
CA GLU A 12 -7.79 -6.01 11.09
C GLU A 12 -8.36 -5.65 9.72
N SER A 13 -9.68 -5.51 9.62
CA SER A 13 -10.35 -5.04 8.41
C SER A 13 -9.94 -3.62 8.05
N ASP A 14 -9.87 -2.76 9.05
CA ASP A 14 -9.41 -1.38 8.91
C ASP A 14 -7.92 -1.33 8.51
N LEU A 15 -7.07 -2.21 9.02
CA LEU A 15 -5.68 -2.34 8.56
C LEU A 15 -5.61 -2.70 7.08
N LEU A 16 -6.38 -3.69 6.62
CA LEU A 16 -6.42 -4.08 5.20
C LEU A 16 -6.91 -2.92 4.30
N LEU A 17 -7.87 -2.12 4.75
CA LEU A 17 -8.35 -0.95 4.01
C LEU A 17 -7.31 0.18 3.94
N ARG A 18 -6.55 0.39 5.02
CA ARG A 18 -5.54 1.46 5.10
C ARG A 18 -4.23 1.09 4.43
N ALA A 19 -3.85 -0.19 4.40
CA ALA A 19 -2.55 -0.64 3.93
C ALA A 19 -2.16 -0.16 2.50
N PRO A 20 -3.05 -0.10 1.50
CA PRO A 20 -2.72 0.50 0.21
C PRO A 20 -2.29 1.97 0.31
N LEU A 21 -2.93 2.74 1.19
CA LEU A 21 -2.59 4.15 1.44
C LEU A 21 -1.28 4.27 2.20
N LEU A 22 -1.07 3.43 3.21
CA LEU A 22 0.19 3.36 3.98
C LEU A 22 1.38 3.06 3.06
N VAL A 23 1.24 2.10 2.14
CA VAL A 23 2.26 1.81 1.12
C VAL A 23 2.54 3.05 0.27
N CYS A 24 1.51 3.74 -0.22
CA CYS A 24 1.75 4.93 -1.02
C CYS A 24 2.47 6.04 -0.25
N ILE A 25 2.09 6.30 1.02
CA ILE A 25 2.74 7.30 1.87
C ILE A 25 4.19 6.92 2.15
N LEU A 26 4.47 5.63 2.37
CA LEU A 26 5.80 5.13 2.64
C LEU A 26 6.75 5.32 1.46
N ILE A 27 6.28 5.01 0.24
CA ILE A 27 7.11 5.14 -0.96
C ILE A 27 7.21 6.59 -1.41
N ALA A 28 6.08 7.30 -1.53
CA ALA A 28 6.08 8.69 -2.02
C ALA A 28 6.70 9.67 -1.01
N GLY A 29 6.65 9.37 0.29
CA GLY A 29 7.18 10.26 1.33
C GLY A 29 8.63 9.98 1.72
N ALA A 30 9.36 9.11 1.02
CA ALA A 30 10.69 8.69 1.44
C ALA A 30 11.67 9.87 1.64
N ASP A 31 11.46 10.98 0.95
CA ASP A 31 12.29 12.19 0.96
C ASP A 31 11.62 13.44 1.57
N ASN A 32 10.50 13.26 2.28
CA ASN A 32 9.63 14.33 2.84
C ASN A 32 8.78 15.12 1.84
N ASP A 33 8.74 14.79 0.54
CA ASP A 33 7.84 15.44 -0.43
C ASP A 33 6.75 14.50 -0.94
N ILE A 34 5.53 14.64 -0.40
CA ILE A 34 4.40 13.79 -0.78
C ILE A 34 3.56 14.49 -1.86
N ASP A 35 3.77 14.13 -3.14
CA ASP A 35 2.87 14.54 -4.21
C ASP A 35 1.58 13.69 -4.23
N ARG A 36 0.48 14.32 -3.79
CA ARG A 36 -0.86 13.72 -3.77
C ARG A 36 -1.34 13.27 -5.15
N LYS A 37 -0.92 13.93 -6.24
CA LYS A 37 -1.30 13.56 -7.61
C LYS A 37 -0.64 12.25 -8.02
N GLU A 38 0.61 12.01 -7.60
CA GLU A 38 1.33 10.77 -7.86
C GLU A 38 0.68 9.59 -7.13
N ILE A 39 0.34 9.78 -5.85
CA ILE A 39 -0.37 8.78 -5.05
C ILE A 39 -1.72 8.44 -5.68
N ARG A 40 -2.51 9.45 -6.08
CA ARG A 40 -3.81 9.22 -6.74
C ARG A 40 -3.66 8.40 -8.01
N LYS A 41 -2.69 8.75 -8.86
CA LYS A 41 -2.40 8.04 -10.11
C LYS A 41 -2.01 6.59 -9.87
N ALA A 42 -1.19 6.31 -8.86
CA ALA A 42 -0.78 4.94 -8.53
C ALA A 42 -1.97 4.06 -8.12
N ILE A 43 -2.89 4.58 -7.31
CA ILE A 43 -4.10 3.86 -6.91
C ILE A 43 -5.05 3.65 -8.11
N ASP A 44 -5.28 4.66 -8.92
CA ASP A 44 -6.10 4.51 -10.13
C ASP A 44 -5.52 3.45 -11.09
N LEU A 45 -4.19 3.39 -11.20
CA LEU A 45 -3.50 2.36 -11.97
C LEU A 45 -3.59 0.98 -11.34
N ALA A 46 -3.51 0.86 -10.01
CA ALA A 46 -3.73 -0.41 -9.32
C ALA A 46 -5.17 -0.89 -9.54
N ASN A 47 -6.16 -0.03 -9.35
CA ASN A 47 -7.58 -0.32 -9.60
C ASN A 47 -7.82 -0.80 -11.04
N LYS A 48 -7.18 -0.15 -12.03
CA LYS A 48 -7.25 -0.55 -13.44
C LYS A 48 -6.56 -1.89 -13.71
N SER A 49 -5.42 -2.17 -13.10
CA SER A 49 -4.74 -3.48 -13.19
C SER A 49 -5.64 -4.59 -12.65
N GLN A 50 -6.24 -4.39 -11.47
CA GLN A 50 -7.11 -5.38 -10.83
C GLN A 50 -8.39 -5.63 -11.64
N LYS A 51 -8.96 -4.60 -12.27
CA LYS A 51 -10.09 -4.75 -13.20
C LYS A 51 -9.74 -5.62 -14.41
N LYS A 52 -8.56 -5.44 -15.00
CA LYS A 52 -8.12 -6.26 -16.15
C LYS A 52 -7.90 -7.72 -15.78
N ALA A 53 -7.49 -7.98 -14.53
CA ALA A 53 -7.22 -9.32 -14.02
C ALA A 53 -8.47 -10.09 -13.55
N ASN A 54 -9.67 -9.48 -13.58
CA ASN A 54 -10.88 -10.04 -12.95
C ASN A 54 -10.64 -10.49 -11.48
N SER A 55 -9.81 -9.75 -10.75
CA SER A 55 -9.38 -10.13 -9.41
C SER A 55 -10.48 -9.97 -8.35
N HIS A 56 -10.39 -10.79 -7.29
CA HIS A 56 -11.19 -10.72 -6.07
C HIS A 56 -11.04 -9.40 -5.29
N LEU A 57 -10.11 -8.55 -5.71
CA LEU A 57 -9.81 -7.25 -5.11
C LEU A 57 -10.53 -6.09 -5.77
N MET A 58 -11.17 -6.26 -6.93
CA MET A 58 -11.76 -5.14 -7.70
C MET A 58 -12.72 -4.27 -6.86
N GLU A 59 -13.69 -4.89 -6.19
CA GLU A 59 -14.67 -4.17 -5.37
C GLU A 59 -14.03 -3.56 -4.12
N PHE A 60 -13.04 -4.25 -3.54
CA PHE A 60 -12.28 -3.74 -2.41
C PHE A 60 -11.53 -2.45 -2.78
N TYR A 61 -10.90 -2.44 -3.94
CA TYR A 61 -10.15 -1.29 -4.42
C TYR A 61 -11.03 -0.12 -4.85
N LYS A 62 -12.29 -0.38 -5.21
CA LYS A 62 -13.31 0.67 -5.36
C LYS A 62 -13.54 1.38 -4.02
N VAL A 63 -13.71 0.64 -2.93
CA VAL A 63 -13.91 1.19 -1.57
C VAL A 63 -12.67 1.93 -1.07
N VAL A 64 -11.47 1.42 -1.36
CA VAL A 64 -10.21 2.12 -1.03
C VAL A 64 -10.09 3.45 -1.79
N GLY A 65 -10.56 3.50 -3.04
CA GLY A 65 -10.54 4.70 -3.88
C GLY A 65 -11.62 5.74 -3.57
N GLU A 66 -12.70 5.36 -2.87
CA GLU A 66 -13.73 6.30 -2.41
C GLU A 66 -13.17 7.25 -1.34
N ASP A 67 -13.46 8.55 -1.45
CA ASP A 67 -12.97 9.63 -0.55
C ASP A 67 -11.46 9.59 -0.29
N PHE A 68 -10.71 9.14 -1.31
CA PHE A 68 -9.29 8.84 -1.20
C PHE A 68 -8.45 10.04 -0.72
N GLU A 69 -8.70 11.24 -1.25
CA GLU A 69 -7.91 12.42 -0.90
C GLU A 69 -8.08 12.80 0.58
N ASP A 70 -9.29 12.64 1.10
CA ASP A 70 -9.60 12.90 2.51
C ASP A 70 -8.99 11.82 3.41
N LYS A 71 -9.14 10.54 3.05
CA LYS A 71 -8.50 9.41 3.79
C LYS A 71 -6.99 9.57 3.84
N LEU A 72 -6.36 9.91 2.71
CA LEU A 72 -4.93 10.15 2.61
C LEU A 72 -4.51 11.35 3.47
N LYS A 73 -5.25 12.46 3.42
CA LYS A 73 -4.96 13.66 4.22
C LYS A 73 -5.01 13.34 5.71
N VAL A 74 -6.04 12.65 6.17
CA VAL A 74 -6.20 12.24 7.57
C VAL A 74 -5.06 11.32 8.00
N LEU A 75 -4.71 10.32 7.18
CA LEU A 75 -3.59 9.43 7.47
C LEU A 75 -2.27 10.19 7.57
N ILE A 76 -1.93 11.04 6.61
CA ILE A 76 -0.69 11.84 6.65
C ILE A 76 -0.64 12.70 7.93
N GLN A 77 -1.77 13.30 8.32
CA GLN A 77 -1.87 14.11 9.54
C GLN A 77 -1.74 13.30 10.84
N SER A 78 -2.01 11.99 10.81
CA SER A 78 -1.82 11.11 11.97
C SER A 78 -0.37 10.69 12.21
N PHE A 79 0.54 10.97 11.28
CA PHE A 79 1.96 10.65 11.41
C PHE A 79 2.84 11.90 11.58
N PRO A 80 4.05 11.75 12.14
CA PRO A 80 5.06 12.81 12.14
C PRO A 80 5.36 13.32 10.72
N TYR A 81 5.71 14.60 10.62
CA TYR A 81 6.13 15.19 9.35
C TYR A 81 7.44 14.58 8.82
N GLU A 82 8.39 14.33 9.72
CA GLU A 82 9.72 13.83 9.34
C GLU A 82 9.70 12.34 8.95
N ALA A 83 10.19 12.02 7.75
CA ALA A 83 10.26 10.67 7.19
C ALA A 83 11.04 9.70 8.09
N THR A 84 12.10 10.18 8.75
CA THR A 84 12.90 9.39 9.69
C THR A 84 12.10 8.92 10.91
N GLN A 85 11.00 9.60 11.24
CA GLN A 85 10.09 9.25 12.33
C GLN A 85 8.83 8.54 11.81
N ARG A 86 8.29 9.00 10.68
CA ARG A 86 7.08 8.45 10.06
C ARG A 86 7.29 7.06 9.48
N ASN A 87 8.34 6.84 8.70
CA ASN A 87 8.53 5.60 7.94
C ASN A 87 8.65 4.36 8.86
N PRO A 88 9.35 4.41 10.01
CA PRO A 88 9.33 3.32 10.98
C PRO A 88 7.93 3.00 11.51
N LEU A 89 7.09 4.01 11.79
CA LEU A 89 5.72 3.79 12.28
C LEU A 89 4.84 3.14 11.21
N ILE A 90 4.91 3.62 9.97
CA ILE A 90 4.18 3.01 8.86
C ILE A 90 4.65 1.57 8.62
N THR A 91 5.96 1.31 8.74
CA THR A 91 6.52 -0.03 8.62
C THR A 91 5.98 -0.97 9.69
N LEU A 92 5.85 -0.52 10.94
CA LEU A 92 5.24 -1.29 12.02
C LEU A 92 3.76 -1.57 11.75
N ASP A 93 2.99 -0.58 11.30
CA ASP A 93 1.59 -0.78 10.93
C ASP A 93 1.44 -1.82 9.80
N LEU A 94 2.27 -1.73 8.76
CA LEU A 94 2.27 -2.69 7.65
C LEU A 94 2.72 -4.09 8.09
N GLN A 95 3.63 -4.19 9.07
CA GLN A 95 4.09 -5.48 9.59
C GLN A 95 2.97 -6.26 10.28
N GLU A 96 1.95 -5.59 10.84
CA GLU A 96 0.79 -6.28 11.42
C GLU A 96 -0.02 -7.08 10.39
N LEU A 97 0.12 -6.79 9.08
CA LEU A 97 -0.46 -7.61 8.01
C LEU A 97 -0.01 -9.07 8.09
N ASN A 98 1.19 -9.35 8.62
CA ASN A 98 1.69 -10.71 8.81
C ASN A 98 0.79 -11.57 9.71
N ARG A 99 0.00 -10.93 10.59
CA ARG A 99 -0.94 -11.61 11.49
C ARG A 99 -2.35 -11.70 10.89
N VAL A 100 -2.66 -10.85 9.92
CA VAL A 100 -3.99 -10.73 9.30
C VAL A 100 -4.10 -11.54 8.01
N LEU A 101 -3.08 -11.52 7.14
CA LEU A 101 -3.08 -12.23 5.86
C LEU A 101 -3.33 -13.75 5.99
N PRO A 102 -2.82 -14.47 7.02
CA PRO A 102 -3.13 -15.88 7.21
C PRO A 102 -4.58 -16.17 7.60
N LYS A 103 -5.37 -15.15 7.98
CA LYS A 103 -6.77 -15.28 8.43
C LYS A 103 -7.79 -15.17 7.29
N ILE A 104 -7.35 -14.75 6.12
CA ILE A 104 -8.19 -14.67 4.92
C ILE A 104 -7.82 -15.81 3.96
N ASP A 105 -8.66 -16.03 2.96
CA ASP A 105 -8.37 -17.01 1.91
C ASP A 105 -6.97 -16.81 1.29
N LYS A 106 -6.19 -17.89 1.16
CA LYS A 106 -4.79 -17.83 0.74
C LYS A 106 -4.63 -17.20 -0.65
N THR A 107 -5.52 -17.50 -1.59
CA THR A 107 -5.47 -16.90 -2.93
C THR A 107 -5.72 -15.40 -2.86
N ILE A 108 -6.69 -14.96 -2.04
CA ILE A 108 -6.95 -13.53 -1.84
C ILE A 108 -5.79 -12.84 -1.14
N ALA A 109 -5.15 -13.47 -0.15
CA ALA A 109 -3.97 -12.93 0.53
C ALA A 109 -2.80 -12.71 -0.46
N VAL A 110 -2.54 -13.68 -1.33
CA VAL A 110 -1.51 -13.59 -2.37
C VAL A 110 -1.82 -12.47 -3.37
N GLU A 111 -3.04 -12.42 -3.91
CA GLU A 111 -3.46 -11.34 -4.79
C GLU A 111 -3.28 -9.97 -4.13
N TYR A 112 -3.66 -9.85 -2.85
CA TYR A 112 -3.59 -8.59 -2.11
C TYR A 112 -2.15 -8.15 -1.83
N TYR A 113 -1.27 -9.07 -1.45
CA TYR A 113 0.15 -8.77 -1.29
C TYR A 113 0.78 -8.32 -2.62
N GLN A 114 0.46 -9.01 -3.72
CA GLN A 114 0.92 -8.63 -5.05
C GLN A 114 0.42 -7.24 -5.46
N SER A 115 -0.84 -6.91 -5.16
CA SER A 115 -1.37 -5.59 -5.48
C SER A 115 -0.71 -4.46 -4.67
N LEU A 116 -0.33 -4.71 -3.41
CA LEU A 116 0.49 -3.76 -2.62
C LEU A 116 1.88 -3.57 -3.25
N ARG A 117 2.52 -4.65 -3.68
CA ARG A 117 3.82 -4.62 -4.37
C ARG A 117 3.76 -3.84 -5.68
N GLU A 118 2.71 -4.03 -6.48
CA GLU A 118 2.48 -3.27 -7.71
C GLU A 118 2.28 -1.77 -7.42
N ILE A 119 1.53 -1.43 -6.37
CA ILE A 119 1.36 -0.03 -5.95
C ILE A 119 2.70 0.59 -5.60
N ALA A 120 3.50 -0.09 -4.75
CA ALA A 120 4.81 0.39 -4.33
C ALA A 120 5.72 0.66 -5.53
N GLN A 121 5.78 -0.29 -6.48
CA GLN A 121 6.57 -0.15 -7.70
C GLN A 121 6.10 1.03 -8.56
N LYS A 122 4.78 1.18 -8.79
CA LYS A 122 4.23 2.26 -9.61
C LYS A 122 4.47 3.65 -9.03
N ILE A 123 4.45 3.79 -7.70
CA ILE A 123 4.79 5.04 -7.03
C ILE A 123 6.27 5.36 -7.32
N ALA A 124 7.18 4.43 -7.04
CA ALA A 124 8.62 4.62 -7.29
C ALA A 124 8.95 4.91 -8.77
N GLU A 125 8.20 4.32 -9.71
CA GLU A 125 8.29 4.64 -11.15
C GLU A 125 7.83 6.08 -11.46
N SER A 126 6.75 6.53 -10.81
CA SER A 126 6.12 7.82 -11.09
C SER A 126 6.89 8.98 -10.48
N SER A 127 7.46 8.80 -9.28
CA SER A 127 8.26 9.80 -8.56
C SER A 127 9.67 9.98 -9.17
N GLY A 128 9.96 9.34 -10.31
CA GLY A 128 11.19 9.53 -11.10
C GLY A 128 12.32 8.55 -10.78
N GLY A 129 12.22 7.75 -9.71
CA GLY A 129 13.29 6.88 -9.23
C GLY A 129 13.57 5.63 -10.09
N LEU A 130 12.57 5.11 -10.82
CA LEU A 130 12.73 3.83 -11.55
C LEU A 130 13.15 3.97 -13.03
N LEU A 131 12.88 5.09 -13.72
CA LEU A 131 13.11 5.20 -15.18
C LEU A 131 13.85 6.46 -15.65
N GLY A 132 14.10 7.44 -14.77
CA GLY A 132 14.78 8.69 -15.12
C GLY A 132 16.20 8.75 -14.53
N MET A 133 17.18 8.14 -15.20
CA MET A 133 18.63 8.37 -15.02
C MET A 133 19.12 8.83 -13.62
N LYS A 134 19.70 7.89 -12.88
CA LYS A 134 20.42 8.00 -11.58
C LYS A 134 19.57 7.75 -10.35
N SER A 135 19.96 6.67 -9.67
CA SER A 135 19.66 6.33 -8.29
C SER A 135 18.18 6.20 -7.97
N ILE A 136 17.74 4.95 -7.78
CA ILE A 136 16.81 4.69 -6.68
C ILE A 136 17.41 5.44 -5.48
N GLY A 137 16.71 6.44 -4.95
CA GLY A 137 17.16 7.05 -3.71
C GLY A 137 17.36 5.90 -2.73
N ASN A 138 18.54 5.78 -2.11
CA ASN A 138 18.87 4.64 -1.25
C ASN A 138 17.79 4.33 -0.19
N GLU A 139 16.94 5.32 0.13
CA GLU A 139 15.81 5.22 1.04
C GLU A 139 14.55 4.57 0.43
N GLU A 140 14.20 4.83 -0.84
CA GLU A 140 13.03 4.21 -1.50
C GLU A 140 13.24 2.72 -1.77
N ALA A 141 14.45 2.33 -2.19
CA ALA A 141 14.82 0.94 -2.46
C ALA A 141 14.50 0.01 -1.29
N LYS A 142 14.62 0.52 -0.06
CA LYS A 142 14.39 -0.23 1.19
C LYS A 142 12.94 -0.68 1.32
N TYR A 143 11.99 0.07 0.75
CA TYR A 143 10.57 -0.15 0.98
C TYR A 143 9.81 -0.61 -0.26
N VAL A 144 10.32 -0.40 -1.48
CA VAL A 144 9.65 -0.84 -2.72
C VAL A 144 9.31 -2.33 -2.71
N ASN A 145 10.17 -3.13 -2.05
CA ASN A 145 9.95 -4.57 -1.93
C ASN A 145 9.05 -4.99 -0.75
N LEU A 146 8.53 -4.04 0.02
CA LEU A 146 7.73 -4.29 1.23
C LEU A 146 8.34 -5.38 2.14
N PRO A 147 9.63 -5.29 2.51
CA PRO A 147 10.33 -6.39 3.23
C PRO A 147 9.78 -6.66 4.64
N MET A 148 8.95 -5.77 5.17
CA MET A 148 8.25 -5.94 6.45
C MET A 148 7.02 -6.87 6.35
N ILE A 149 6.55 -7.16 5.14
CA ILE A 149 5.41 -8.05 4.89
C ILE A 149 5.96 -9.39 4.39
N THR A 150 5.56 -10.47 5.05
CA THR A 150 5.88 -11.86 4.68
C THR A 150 5.04 -12.24 3.48
N ASP A 151 5.68 -12.78 2.44
CA ASP A 151 4.99 -13.18 1.22
C ASP A 151 4.04 -14.37 1.50
N PRO A 152 2.71 -14.18 1.41
CA PRO A 152 1.71 -15.21 1.68
C PRO A 152 1.78 -16.41 0.72
N ALA A 153 2.47 -16.28 -0.42
CA ALA A 153 2.69 -17.39 -1.34
C ALA A 153 3.69 -18.42 -0.78
N THR A 154 4.62 -17.97 0.07
CA THR A 154 5.70 -18.79 0.64
C THR A 154 5.51 -19.13 2.12
N SER A 155 4.53 -18.51 2.78
CA SER A 155 4.10 -18.80 4.15
C SER A 155 3.15 -19.98 4.27
#